data_AF-A0A957R9G1-F1
#
_entry.id   AF-A0A957R9G1-F1
#
_cell.length_a   1.000
_cell.length_b   1.000
_cell.length_c   1.000
_cell.angle_alpha   90.00
_cell.angle_beta   90.00
_cell.angle_gamma   90.00
#
_symmetry.space_group_name_H-M   'P 1'
#
loop_
_entity.id
_entity.type
_entity.pdbx_description
1 polymer ?
#
loop_
_entity_poly.entity_id
_entity_poly.type
_entity_poly.pdbx_seq_one_letter_code
_entity_poly.pdbx_strand_id
1 'polypeptide(L)' 'MYIWLVSPYHTGSHQAWAEGYAHHSRHDVTLLTMAGRFWKWRMQG' A
#
# COMPACT_ATOMS: atom_id res chain seq x y z
N MET A 1 -3.36 -1.81 -18.94
CA MET A 1 -3.61 -2.90 -17.99
C MET A 1 -3.92 -2.26 -16.65
N TYR A 2 -4.89 -2.79 -15.92
CA TYR A 2 -5.28 -2.31 -14.59
C TYR A 2 -4.59 -3.17 -13.53
N ILE A 3 -3.98 -2.54 -12.54
CA ILE A 3 -3.29 -3.20 -11.42
C ILE A 3 -3.85 -2.67 -10.11
N TRP A 4 -4.30 -3.59 -9.26
CA TRP A 4 -4.67 -3.28 -7.88
C TRP A 4 -3.49 -3.62 -6.98
N LEU A 5 -2.88 -2.61 -6.37
CA LEU A 5 -1.72 -2.76 -5.52
C LEU A 5 -2.11 -2.59 -4.06
N VAL A 6 -1.92 -3.64 -3.25
CA VAL A 6 -2.26 -3.63 -1.83
C VAL A 6 -1.06 -3.19 -0.99
N SER A 7 -1.24 -2.13 -0.20
CA SER A 7 -0.25 -1.60 0.74
C SER A 7 -0.85 -1.61 2.16
N PRO A 8 -0.73 -2.72 2.91
CA PRO A 8 -1.36 -2.88 4.23
C PRO A 8 -0.66 -2.09 5.33
N TYR A 9 0.52 -1.54 5.04
CA TYR A 9 1.27 -0.63 5.90
C TYR A 9 1.71 0.55 5.03
N HIS A 10 0.82 1.52 4.87
CA HIS A 10 1.01 2.64 3.96
C HIS A 10 1.54 3.86 4.73
N THR A 11 2.85 3.89 4.95
CA THR A 11 3.60 5.03 5.50
C THR A 11 5.08 4.91 5.12
N GLY A 12 5.86 5.98 5.29
CA GLY A 12 7.31 5.98 5.06
C GLY A 12 7.71 5.46 3.67
N SER A 13 8.70 4.59 3.60
CA SER A 13 9.23 4.04 2.35
C SER A 13 8.19 3.23 1.55
N HIS A 14 7.24 2.58 2.23
CA HIS A 14 6.19 1.79 1.57
C HIS A 14 5.21 2.69 0.81
N GLN A 15 4.85 3.83 1.40
CA GLN A 15 4.03 4.84 0.73
C GLN A 15 4.78 5.44 -0.46
N ALA A 16 6.02 5.90 -0.24
CA ALA A 16 6.83 6.53 -1.28
C ALA A 16 7.02 5.61 -2.50
N TRP A 17 7.26 4.32 -2.26
CA TRP A 17 7.34 3.33 -3.35
C TRP A 17 6.01 3.12 -4.06
N ALA A 18 4.91 2.92 -3.32
CA ALA A 18 3.60 2.62 -3.92
C ALA A 18 3.07 3.79 -4.76
N GLU A 19 3.16 5.01 -4.24
CA GLU A 19 2.80 6.24 -4.94
C GLU A 19 3.74 6.50 -6.13
N GLY A 20 5.05 6.33 -5.93
CA GLY A 20 6.03 6.46 -6.99
C GLY A 20 5.78 5.48 -8.14
N TYR A 21 5.48 4.22 -7.83
CA TYR A 21 5.12 3.22 -8.83
C TYR A 21 3.83 3.60 -9.56
N ALA A 22 2.77 3.98 -8.83
CA ALA A 22 1.51 4.37 -9.46
C ALA A 22 1.67 5.59 -10.38
N HIS A 23 2.46 6.58 -9.97
CA HIS A 23 2.66 7.83 -10.73
C HIS A 23 3.49 7.64 -12.00
N HIS A 24 4.46 6.71 -11.98
CA HIS A 24 5.41 6.53 -13.09
C HIS A 24 5.15 5.27 -13.92
N SER A 25 4.09 4.52 -13.60
CA SER A 25 3.72 3.32 -14.35
C SER A 25 3.03 3.69 -15.67
N ARG A 26 3.21 2.85 -16.69
CA ARG A 26 2.40 2.86 -17.92
C ARG A 26 1.06 2.14 -17.73
N HIS A 27 0.84 1.54 -16.57
CA HIS A 27 -0.39 0.85 -16.18
C HIS A 27 -1.27 1.78 -15.35
N ASP A 28 -2.57 1.51 -15.36
CA ASP A 28 -3.49 2.16 -14.44
C ASP A 28 -3.40 1.43 -13.10
N VAL A 29 -2.77 2.08 -12.11
CA VAL A 29 -2.49 1.49 -10.80
C VAL A 29 -3.42 2.12 -9.77
N THR A 30 -4.29 1.30 -9.19
CA THR A 30 -5.10 1.70 -8.04
C THR A 30 -4.49 1.15 -6.76
N LEU A 31 -4.24 2.04 -5.81
CA LEU A 31 -3.69 1.69 -4.49
C LEU A 31 -4.82 1.34 -3.52
N LEU A 32 -4.75 0.15 -2.92
CA LEU A 32 -5.58 -0.27 -1.79
C LEU A 32 -4.72 -0.19 -0.52
N THR A 33 -4.91 0.86 0.26
CA THR A 33 -3.99 1.22 1.35
C THR A 33 -4.64 1.08 2.72
N MET A 34 -3.83 0.70 3.72
CA MET A 34 -4.20 0.79 5.13
C MET A 34 -3.17 1.63 5.87
N ALA A 35 -3.60 2.39 6.86
CA ALA A 35 -2.71 3.26 7.64
C ALA A 35 -1.56 2.44 8.24
N GLY A 36 -0.33 2.97 8.14
CA GLY A 36 0.87 2.38 8.74
C GLY A 36 0.78 2.33 10.27
N ARG A 37 0.22 1.24 10.80
CA ARG A 37 0.09 0.96 12.23
C ARG A 37 0.71 -0.39 12.50
N PHE A 38 1.34 -0.57 13.65
CA PHE A 38 1.79 -1.89 14.05
C PHE A 38 0.59 -2.71 14.52
N TRP A 39 0.27 -3.76 13.76
CA TRP A 39 -0.83 -4.65 14.09
C TRP A 39 -0.37 -5.63 15.16
N LYS A 40 -1.20 -5.81 16.19
CA LYS A 40 -1.04 -6.96 17.09
C LYS A 40 -1.42 -8.20 16.29
N TRP A 41 -0.51 -9.17 16.25
CA TRP A 41 -0.67 -10.39 15.47
C TRP A 41 -1.73 -11.36 16.05
N ARG A 42 -2.29 -11.07 17.22
CA ARG A 42 -3.34 -11.86 17.87
C ARG A 42 -4.37 -10.94 18.52
N MET A 43 -5.64 -11.28 18.32
CA MET A 43 -6.74 -10.76 19.13
C MET A 43 -6.55 -11.26 20.57
N GLN A 44 -6.64 -10.38 21.57
CA GLN A 44 -6.73 -10.81 22.96
C GLN A 44 -8.13 -11.40 23.17
N GLY A 45 -8.18 -12.66 23.60
CA GLY A 45 -9.39 -13.33 24.06
C GLY A 45 -9.56 -13.19 25.56
#